data_AF-A0A929H2V3-F1
#
_entry.id   AF-A0A929H2V3-F1
#
_cell.length_a   1.000
_cell.length_b   1.000
_cell.length_c   1.000
_cell.angle_alpha   90.00
_cell.angle_beta   90.00
_cell.angle_gamma   90.00
#
_symmetry.space_group_name_H-M   'P 1'
#
loop_
_entity.id
_entity.type
_entity.pdbx_description
1 polymer ?
#
loop_
_entity_poly.entity_id
_entity_poly.type
_entity_poly.pdbx_seq_one_letter_code
_entity_poly.pdbx_strand_id
1 'polypeptide(L)'
;MIPNDRQHARQPVPLIDPARCDGCGLCVRVCPTGALAVKDGLAVVAAPEACNYTGLCEAACPTQAIQRLFEIVILDEKLQEEVTDESY
;
A
#
# COMPACT_ATOMS: atom_id res chain seq x y z
N MET A 1 -12.56 -23.97 -13.55
CA MET A 1 -12.55 -24.02 -12.08
C MET A 1 -11.49 -23.05 -11.60
N ILE A 2 -11.89 -21.86 -11.14
CA ILE A 2 -10.99 -20.88 -10.52
C ILE A 2 -11.29 -20.98 -9.03
N PRO A 3 -10.32 -21.29 -8.15
CA PRO A 3 -10.58 -21.38 -6.72
C PRO A 3 -11.08 -20.03 -6.20
N ASN A 4 -12.29 -20.03 -5.64
CA ASN A 4 -12.86 -18.91 -4.91
C ASN A 4 -12.18 -18.82 -3.54
N ASP A 5 -10.96 -18.30 -3.51
CA ASP A 5 -10.18 -18.13 -2.28
C ASP A 5 -10.46 -16.75 -1.68
N ARG A 6 -11.69 -16.56 -1.19
CA ARG A 6 -12.12 -15.37 -0.44
C ARG A 6 -11.59 -15.32 1.00
N GLN A 7 -10.67 -16.23 1.38
CA GLN A 7 -10.22 -16.34 2.77
C GLN A 7 -8.88 -15.65 3.05
N HIS A 8 -8.15 -15.16 2.04
CA HIS A 8 -7.01 -14.28 2.26
C HIS A 8 -6.93 -13.23 1.14
N ALA A 9 -7.75 -12.17 1.24
CA ALA A 9 -7.49 -10.96 0.48
C ALA A 9 -6.08 -10.49 0.87
N ARG A 10 -5.12 -10.56 -0.06
CA ARG A 10 -3.74 -10.10 0.14
C ARG A 10 -3.81 -8.67 0.68
N GLN A 11 -3.58 -8.51 1.99
CA GLN A 11 -3.58 -7.18 2.60
C GLN A 11 -2.57 -6.32 1.86
N PRO A 12 -2.89 -5.06 1.55
CA PRO A 12 -1.97 -4.19 0.85
C PRO A 12 -0.71 -4.00 1.70
N VAL A 13 0.44 -4.04 1.04
CA VAL A 13 1.73 -3.70 1.63
C VAL A 13 2.26 -2.43 0.96
N PRO A 14 3.08 -1.63 1.65
CA PRO A 14 3.65 -0.45 1.02
C PRO A 14 4.58 -0.84 -0.14
N LEU A 15 4.60 0.00 -1.18
CA LEU A 15 5.54 -0.11 -2.28
C LEU A 15 6.90 0.44 -1.83
N ILE A 16 7.98 -0.23 -2.22
CA ILE A 16 9.36 0.23 -1.97
C ILE A 16 10.04 0.43 -3.32
N ASP A 17 10.52 1.65 -3.59
CA ASP A 17 11.31 2.00 -4.76
C ASP A 17 12.80 1.70 -4.49
N PRO A 18 13.37 0.66 -5.13
CA PRO A 18 14.77 0.30 -4.91
C PRO A 18 15.77 1.33 -5.45
N ALA A 19 15.37 2.19 -6.41
CA ALA A 19 16.26 3.21 -6.96
C ALA A 19 16.45 4.40 -5.99
N ARG A 20 15.50 4.59 -5.05
CA ARG A 20 15.54 5.65 -4.04
C ARG A 20 15.94 5.14 -2.66
N CYS A 21 15.86 3.83 -2.42
CA CYS A 21 16.20 3.25 -1.13
C CYS A 21 17.72 3.24 -0.95
N ASP A 22 18.19 3.79 0.16
CA ASP A 22 19.60 3.86 0.55
C ASP A 22 20.01 2.79 1.57
N GLY A 23 19.07 1.91 1.96
CA GLY A 23 19.32 0.84 2.93
C GLY A 23 19.43 1.28 4.39
N CYS A 24 19.09 2.53 4.75
CA CYS A 24 19.32 3.06 6.09
C CYS A 24 18.60 2.31 7.25
N GLY A 25 17.58 1.51 6.94
CA GLY A 25 16.87 0.64 7.89
C GLY A 25 15.97 1.36 8.89
N LEU A 26 15.71 2.67 8.74
CA LEU A 26 14.78 3.41 9.59
C LEU A 26 13.37 2.79 9.59
N CYS A 27 12.90 2.38 8.41
CA CYS A 27 11.59 1.75 8.24
C CYS A 27 11.44 0.44 9.04
N VAL A 28 12.52 -0.34 9.18
CA VAL A 28 12.56 -1.57 9.99
C VAL A 28 12.45 -1.22 11.47
N ARG A 29 13.19 -0.21 11.94
CA ARG A 29 13.19 0.21 13.35
C ARG A 29 11.82 0.71 13.83
N VAL A 30 11.09 1.41 12.97
CA VAL A 30 9.77 1.97 13.34
C VAL A 30 8.61 1.02 13.09
N CYS A 31 8.84 -0.15 12.47
CA CYS A 31 7.77 -1.08 12.15
C CYS A 31 7.32 -1.85 13.40
N PRO A 32 6.11 -1.63 13.92
CA PRO A 32 5.69 -2.22 15.19
C PRO A 32 5.43 -3.73 15.08
N THR A 33 5.19 -4.24 13.87
CA THR A 33 4.88 -5.64 13.60
C THR A 33 6.07 -6.45 13.08
N GLY A 34 7.22 -5.80 12.84
CA GLY A 34 8.39 -6.47 12.29
C GLY A 34 8.23 -6.94 10.83
N ALA A 35 7.29 -6.38 10.06
CA ALA A 35 7.00 -6.79 8.69
C ALA A 35 8.12 -6.48 7.68
N LEU A 36 9.05 -5.57 8.02
CA LEU A 36 10.11 -5.07 7.14
C LEU A 36 11.48 -5.63 7.54
N ALA A 37 12.34 -5.83 6.55
CA ALA A 37 13.75 -6.15 6.75
C ALA A 37 14.63 -5.37 5.76
N VAL A 38 15.94 -5.34 5.98
CA VAL A 38 16.92 -4.94 4.96
C VAL A 38 17.57 -6.21 4.42
N LYS A 39 17.49 -6.42 3.10
CA LYS A 39 18.15 -7.51 2.38
C LYS A 39 18.93 -6.93 1.21
N ASP A 40 20.17 -7.38 1.03
CA ASP A 40 21.07 -6.91 -0.04
C ASP A 40 21.19 -5.38 -0.11
N GLY A 41 21.19 -4.72 1.05
CA GLY A 41 21.29 -3.27 1.17
C GLY A 41 20.00 -2.50 0.87
N LEU A 42 18.87 -3.17 0.62
CA LEU A 42 17.58 -2.54 0.31
C LEU A 42 16.49 -2.96 1.30
N ALA A 43 15.56 -2.04 1.57
CA ALA A 43 14.38 -2.37 2.36
C ALA A 43 13.45 -3.30 1.57
N VAL A 44 12.92 -4.32 2.24
CA VAL A 44 11.95 -5.27 1.68
C VAL A 44 10.83 -5.53 2.68
N VAL A 45 9.62 -5.79 2.19
CA VAL A 45 8.54 -6.33 3.01
C VAL A 45 8.77 -7.83 3.16
N ALA A 46 9.34 -8.24 4.29
CA ALA A 46 9.79 -9.62 4.54
C ALA A 46 8.67 -10.53 5.06
N ALA A 47 7.69 -9.97 5.77
CA ALA A 47 6.51 -10.68 6.25
C ALA A 47 5.25 -9.86 5.90
N PRO A 48 4.78 -9.93 4.63
CA PRO A 48 3.59 -9.20 4.16
C PRO A 48 2.35 -9.38 5.04
N GLU A 49 2.13 -10.60 5.54
CA GLU A 49 1.03 -10.99 6.43
C GLU A 49 1.08 -10.31 7.80
N ALA A 50 2.25 -9.83 8.24
CA ALA A 50 2.41 -9.07 9.47
C ALA A 50 2.19 -7.56 9.24
N CYS A 51 2.07 -7.10 8.00
CA CYS A 51 1.90 -5.68 7.71
C CYS A 51 0.47 -5.22 8.06
N ASN A 52 0.35 -4.35 9.06
CA ASN A 52 -0.94 -3.77 9.46
C ASN A 52 -1.24 -2.41 8.79
N TYR A 53 -0.46 -2.04 7.78
CA TYR A 53 -0.62 -0.81 7.00
C TYR A 53 -0.64 0.51 7.81
N THR A 54 0.05 0.56 8.95
CA THR A 54 0.12 1.75 9.84
C THR A 54 0.73 2.99 9.19
N GLY A 55 1.69 2.84 8.27
CA GLY A 55 2.33 3.96 7.55
C GLY A 55 3.54 4.59 8.25
N LEU A 56 3.99 4.07 9.39
CA LEU A 56 5.19 4.57 10.07
C LEU A 56 6.45 4.45 9.19
N CYS A 57 6.55 3.40 8.38
CA CYS A 57 7.66 3.18 7.46
C CYS A 57 7.75 4.24 6.35
N GLU A 58 6.62 4.68 5.82
CA GLU A 58 6.53 5.77 4.84
C GLU A 58 6.97 7.09 5.47
N ALA A 59 6.40 7.43 6.64
CA ALA A 59 6.74 8.66 7.36
C ALA A 59 8.23 8.73 7.79
N ALA A 60 8.83 7.59 8.15
CA ALA A 60 10.21 7.52 8.59
C ALA A 60 11.25 7.45 7.45
N CYS A 61 10.83 7.25 6.19
CA CYS A 61 11.76 7.08 5.08
C CYS A 61 12.31 8.43 4.60
N PRO A 62 13.59 8.76 4.84
CA PRO A 62 14.14 10.07 4.52
C PRO A 62 14.26 10.31 3.00
N THR A 63 14.45 9.26 2.23
CA THR A 63 14.52 9.33 0.76
C THR A 63 13.15 9.22 0.10
N GLN A 64 12.08 9.04 0.89
CA GLN A 64 10.70 8.77 0.46
C GLN A 64 10.61 7.62 -0.56
N ALA A 65 11.44 6.60 -0.38
CA ALA A 65 11.41 5.37 -1.18
C ALA A 65 10.20 4.47 -0.87
N ILE A 66 9.46 4.73 0.21
CA ILE A 66 8.32 3.91 0.64
C ILE A 66 7.03 4.70 0.44
N GLN A 67 6.03 4.10 -0.21
CA GLN A 67 4.73 4.72 -0.48
C GLN A 67 3.56 3.79 -0.18
N ARG A 68 2.50 4.33 0.43
CA ARG A 68 1.22 3.65 0.60
C ARG A 68 0.29 3.96 -0.56
N LEU A 69 0.05 2.98 -1.42
CA LEU A 69 -0.93 3.10 -2.50
C LEU A 69 -2.34 2.85 -1.98
N PHE A 70 -3.32 3.57 -2.52
CA PHE A 70 -4.73 3.37 -2.25
C PHE A 70 -5.52 3.60 -3.54
N GLU A 71 -6.58 2.82 -3.72
CA GLU A 71 -7.55 3.02 -4.78
C GLU A 71 -8.68 3.88 -4.22
N ILE A 72 -8.96 5.01 -4.86
CA ILE A 72 -10.12 5.84 -4.51
C ILE A 72 -11.30 5.31 -5.32
N VAL A 73 -12.24 4.67 -4.63
CA VAL A 73 -13.52 4.26 -5.22
C VAL A 73 -14.57 5.27 -4.81
N ILE A 74 -15.16 5.95 -5.80
CA ILE A 74 -16.33 6.81 -5.58
C ILE A 74 -17.55 5.89 -5.55
N LEU A 75 -18.07 5.66 -4.34
CA LEU A 75 -19.32 4.94 -4.16
C LEU A 75 -20.47 5.94 -4.28
N ASP A 76 -21.03 6.05 -5.47
CA ASP A 76 -22.23 6.86 -5.69
C ASP A 76 -23.47 5.97 -5.63
N GLU A 77 -24.27 6.11 -4.56
CA GLU A 77 -25.56 5.42 -4.45
C GLU A 77 -26.67 6.15 -5.25
N LYS A 78 -26.39 7.29 -5.91
CA LYS A 78 -27.39 8.11 -6.60
C LYS A 78 -26.88 8.79 -7.89
N LEU A 79 -26.32 8.01 -8.82
CA LEU A 79 -26.13 8.45 -10.21
C LEU A 79 -27.12 7.72 -11.15
N GLN A 80 -28.40 7.68 -10.73
CA GLN A 80 -29.58 7.38 -11.57
C GLN A 80 -30.49 8.61 -11.67
N GLU A 81 -29.94 9.80 -11.97
CA GLU A 81 -30.77 10.89 -12.45
C GLU A 81 -30.27 11.35 -13.82
N GLU A 82 -31.25 11.48 -14.70
CA GLU A 82 -31.17 11.51 -16.14
C GLU A 82 -30.32 12.68 -16.64
N VAL A 83 -29.44 12.39 -17.60
CA VAL A 83 -29.01 13.39 -18.58
C VAL A 83 -30.21 13.63 -19.50
N THR A 84 -31.13 14.50 -19.11
CA THR A 84 -32.05 15.09 -20.08
C THR A 84 -31.30 16.20 -20.81
N ASP A 85 -30.80 15.86 -21.99
CA ASP A 85 -30.45 16.82 -23.02
C ASP A 85 -31.72 17.59 -23.41
N GLU A 86 -31.96 18.73 -22.77
CA GLU A 86 -32.83 19.75 -23.34
C GLU A 86 -31.96 20.88 -23.91
N SER A 87 -31.49 20.62 -25.12
CA SER A 87 -31.37 21.63 -26.14
C SER A 87 -32.73 22.30 -26.38
N TYR A 88 -33.03 23.39 -25.66
CA TYR A 88 -33.72 24.58 -26.19
C TYR A 88 -33.62 25.75 -25.20
#